data_AF-M5RV19-F1
#
_entry.id   AF-M5RV19-F1
#
_cell.length_a   1.000
_cell.length_b   1.000
_cell.length_c   1.000
_cell.angle_alpha   90.00
_cell.angle_beta   90.00
_cell.angle_gamma   90.00
#
_symmetry.space_group_name_H-M   'P 1'
#
loop_
_entity.id
_entity.type
_entity.pdbx_description
1 polymer ?
#
loop_
_entity_poly.entity_id
_entity_poly.type
_entity_poly.pdbx_seq_one_letter_code
_entity_poly.pdbx_strand_id
1 'polypeptide(L)'
;MASATALASVGRVHAADQASSALADSLPPVRQITRGPLNHWFGYYDKLEFDPTNRFVLSGEVAFEHRTPRADDTIRVGMVDTADNDKWIPLGKSSAWGWQQGCMLQWRPQSASEVVWNDRQGDQHVCRVMDVKQKSCGRCHGPFMHSAAMANGRSRPIFHGSSGCVPATGTSD
;
A
#
# COMPACT_ATOMS: atom_id res chain seq x y z
N MET A 1 -10.13 -35.19 61.91
CA MET A 1 -10.53 -35.67 60.57
C MET A 1 -11.55 -34.70 59.99
N ALA A 2 -11.25 -34.09 58.84
CA ALA A 2 -12.16 -33.79 57.73
C ALA A 2 -11.45 -32.79 56.79
N SER A 3 -10.90 -33.31 55.69
CA SER A 3 -10.38 -32.51 54.58
C SER A 3 -11.55 -32.21 53.64
N ALA A 4 -11.77 -30.96 53.29
CA ALA A 4 -12.81 -30.55 52.34
C ALA A 4 -12.14 -30.17 51.01
N THR A 5 -12.17 -31.09 50.05
CA THR A 5 -11.79 -30.82 48.66
C THR A 5 -13.05 -30.37 47.92
N ALA A 6 -13.09 -29.11 47.48
CA ALA A 6 -14.11 -28.64 46.54
C ALA A 6 -13.53 -28.65 45.12
N LEU A 7 -14.11 -29.46 44.23
CA LEU A 7 -13.80 -29.50 42.81
C LEU A 7 -14.14 -28.16 42.15
N ALA A 8 -13.17 -27.54 41.50
CA ALA A 8 -13.43 -26.46 40.55
C ALA A 8 -14.01 -27.06 39.25
N SER A 9 -15.23 -26.68 38.90
CA SER A 9 -15.86 -27.05 37.63
C SER A 9 -15.18 -26.31 36.47
N VAL A 10 -14.34 -27.01 35.72
CA VAL A 10 -13.87 -26.57 34.40
C VAL A 10 -15.01 -26.78 33.42
N GLY A 11 -15.85 -25.77 33.23
CA GLY A 11 -17.00 -25.90 32.36
C GLY A 11 -17.41 -24.55 31.80
N ARG A 12 -16.68 -24.05 30.80
CA ARG A 12 -17.12 -23.02 29.82
C ARG A 12 -16.10 -22.62 28.75
N VAL A 13 -15.13 -23.45 28.40
CA VAL A 13 -14.12 -23.09 27.36
C VAL A 13 -14.49 -23.62 25.96
N HIS A 14 -15.30 -24.68 25.84
CA HIS A 14 -15.58 -25.30 24.53
C HIS A 14 -16.65 -24.60 23.67
N ALA A 15 -17.62 -23.90 24.27
CA ALA A 15 -18.72 -23.30 23.50
C ALA A 15 -18.28 -22.06 22.68
N ALA A 16 -17.32 -21.28 23.19
CA ALA A 16 -16.77 -20.13 22.49
C ALA A 16 -15.87 -20.52 21.31
N ASP A 17 -15.12 -21.62 21.47
CA ASP A 17 -14.19 -22.16 20.46
C ASP A 17 -14.95 -22.74 19.25
N GLN A 18 -16.04 -23.46 19.51
CA GLN A 18 -16.91 -24.03 18.47
C GLN A 18 -17.70 -22.96 17.69
N ALA A 19 -18.11 -21.88 18.36
CA ALA A 19 -18.76 -20.75 17.69
C ALA A 19 -17.79 -20.01 16.75
N SER A 20 -16.51 -19.90 17.12
CA SER A 20 -15.46 -19.28 16.30
C SER A 20 -15.14 -20.08 15.04
N SER A 21 -15.14 -21.42 15.10
CA SER A 21 -14.85 -22.26 13.92
C SER A 21 -16.00 -22.27 12.92
N ALA A 22 -17.25 -22.33 13.40
CA ALA A 22 -18.43 -22.27 12.53
C ALA A 22 -18.58 -20.93 11.80
N LEU A 23 -18.18 -19.83 12.43
CA LEU A 23 -18.06 -18.52 11.80
C LEU A 23 -16.91 -18.50 10.77
N ALA A 24 -15.75 -19.06 11.09
CA ALA A 24 -14.61 -19.12 10.19
C ALA A 24 -14.94 -19.86 8.86
N ASP A 25 -15.70 -20.95 8.92
CA ASP A 25 -16.11 -21.72 7.74
C ASP A 25 -17.10 -20.97 6.82
N SER A 26 -17.76 -19.92 7.33
CA SER A 26 -18.73 -19.11 6.58
C SER A 26 -18.15 -17.85 5.94
N LEU A 27 -16.92 -17.48 6.33
CA LEU A 27 -16.25 -16.26 5.84
C LEU A 27 -15.43 -16.55 4.58
N PRO A 28 -15.20 -15.53 3.73
CA PRO A 28 -14.25 -15.66 2.64
C PRO A 28 -12.87 -16.10 3.15
N PRO A 29 -12.15 -16.97 2.42
CA PRO A 29 -10.82 -17.38 2.83
C PRO A 29 -9.88 -16.16 2.89
N VAL A 30 -9.15 -16.04 3.99
CA VAL A 30 -8.16 -14.98 4.20
C VAL A 30 -6.77 -15.60 4.22
N ARG A 31 -5.82 -14.97 3.54
CA ARG A 31 -4.39 -15.32 3.65
C ARG A 31 -3.53 -14.07 3.70
N GLN A 32 -2.40 -14.16 4.40
CA GLN A 32 -1.39 -13.11 4.47
C GLN A 32 -0.55 -13.09 3.19
N ILE A 33 -0.33 -11.88 2.62
CA ILE A 33 0.43 -11.67 1.38
C ILE A 33 1.72 -10.85 1.59
N THR A 34 2.01 -10.40 2.80
CA THR A 34 3.25 -9.68 3.15
C THR A 34 3.80 -10.24 4.45
N ARG A 35 5.11 -10.19 4.65
CA ARG A 35 5.77 -10.73 5.84
C ARG A 35 6.79 -9.72 6.36
N GLY A 36 7.07 -9.77 7.67
CA GLY A 36 8.08 -8.93 8.32
C GLY A 36 9.50 -9.17 7.78
N PRO A 37 10.50 -8.41 8.23
CA PRO A 37 10.50 -7.68 9.51
C PRO A 37 9.90 -6.27 9.46
N LEU A 38 9.58 -5.74 8.27
CA LEU A 38 9.00 -4.41 8.10
C LEU A 38 7.48 -4.47 8.00
N ASN A 39 6.82 -3.34 8.30
CA ASN A 39 5.37 -3.23 8.33
C ASN A 39 4.86 -2.82 6.97
N HIS A 40 3.84 -3.54 6.49
CA HIS A 40 3.25 -3.35 5.17
C HIS A 40 1.82 -2.86 5.31
N TRP A 41 1.46 -1.85 4.53
CA TRP A 41 0.14 -1.27 4.59
C TRP A 41 -0.22 -0.47 3.32
N PHE A 42 -1.49 -0.14 3.16
CA PHE A 42 -1.97 0.70 2.06
C PHE A 42 -2.91 1.79 2.60
N GLY A 43 -2.76 3.01 2.10
CA GLY A 43 -3.49 4.19 2.58
C GLY A 43 -4.58 4.61 1.60
N TYR A 44 -5.66 5.18 2.13
CA TYR A 44 -6.85 5.65 1.40
C TYR A 44 -7.63 4.60 0.59
N TYR A 45 -8.91 4.44 0.95
CA TYR A 45 -9.83 3.49 0.33
C TYR A 45 -10.28 3.87 -1.09
N ASP A 46 -10.04 5.11 -1.53
CA ASP A 46 -10.40 5.60 -2.87
C ASP A 46 -9.29 5.37 -3.91
N LYS A 47 -8.19 4.72 -3.52
CA LYS A 47 -7.02 4.48 -4.38
C LYS A 47 -7.05 3.08 -4.98
N LEU A 48 -6.57 2.99 -6.21
CA LEU A 48 -6.47 1.73 -6.94
C LEU A 48 -5.26 0.93 -6.43
N GLU A 49 -5.48 0.07 -5.44
CA GLU A 49 -4.45 -0.80 -4.84
C GLU A 49 -4.08 -1.99 -5.73
N PHE A 50 -5.09 -2.61 -6.35
CA PHE A 50 -4.93 -3.78 -7.20
C PHE A 50 -4.77 -3.40 -8.66
N ASP A 51 -3.89 -4.11 -9.36
CA ASP A 51 -3.83 -3.99 -10.81
C ASP A 51 -5.10 -4.59 -11.45
N PRO A 52 -5.42 -4.28 -12.72
CA PRO A 52 -6.62 -4.78 -13.38
C PRO A 52 -6.74 -6.32 -13.43
N THR A 53 -5.65 -7.06 -13.24
CA THR A 53 -5.64 -8.53 -13.21
C THR A 53 -5.72 -9.12 -11.80
N ASN A 54 -5.72 -8.29 -10.75
CA ASN A 54 -5.64 -8.69 -9.33
C ASN A 54 -4.43 -9.56 -8.98
N ARG A 55 -3.34 -9.47 -9.75
CA ARG A 55 -2.08 -10.17 -9.46
C ARG A 55 -1.16 -9.34 -8.58
N PHE A 56 -1.04 -8.05 -8.88
CA PHE A 56 -0.14 -7.13 -8.21
C PHE A 56 -0.91 -6.24 -7.24
N VAL A 57 -0.50 -6.26 -5.98
CA VAL A 57 -1.11 -5.48 -4.90
C VAL A 57 -0.12 -4.42 -4.44
N LEU A 58 -0.48 -3.13 -4.55
CA LEU A 58 0.40 -2.05 -4.11
C LEU A 58 0.49 -2.02 -2.59
N SER A 59 1.69 -1.71 -2.07
CA SER A 59 1.91 -1.60 -0.63
C SER A 59 2.98 -0.55 -0.33
N GLY A 60 2.72 0.23 0.70
CA GLY A 60 3.75 0.93 1.45
C GLY A 60 4.47 -0.02 2.40
N GLU A 61 5.75 0.24 2.67
CA GLU A 61 6.56 -0.52 3.64
C GLU A 61 7.35 0.46 4.52
N VAL A 62 7.25 0.29 5.85
CA VAL A 62 7.90 1.15 6.86
C VAL A 62 8.53 0.33 7.97
N ALA A 63 9.58 0.86 8.59
CA ALA A 63 10.33 0.18 9.66
C ALA A 63 9.76 0.38 11.07
N PHE A 64 8.67 1.13 11.20
CA PHE A 64 8.09 1.46 12.49
C PHE A 64 6.57 1.50 12.40
N GLU A 65 5.94 1.36 13.55
CA GLU A 65 4.53 1.64 13.81
C GLU A 65 4.45 2.30 15.19
N HIS A 66 3.32 2.90 15.56
CA HIS A 66 3.07 3.55 16.88
C HIS A 66 3.58 4.98 17.11
N ARG A 67 3.91 5.73 16.06
CA ARG A 67 4.16 7.18 16.17
C ARG A 67 3.78 7.90 14.90
N THR A 68 3.55 9.20 14.97
CA THR A 68 3.36 10.03 13.77
C THR A 68 4.67 10.07 12.94
N PRO A 69 4.59 10.07 11.59
CA PRO A 69 5.76 10.27 10.75
C PRO A 69 6.38 11.65 10.98
N ARG A 70 7.71 11.71 10.96
CA ARG A 70 8.54 12.90 11.02
C ARG A 70 8.97 13.30 9.61
N ALA A 71 9.49 14.51 9.46
CA ALA A 71 9.87 15.07 8.15
C ALA A 71 11.01 14.31 7.44
N ASP A 72 11.82 13.58 8.20
CA ASP A 72 12.93 12.74 7.76
C ASP A 72 12.53 11.28 7.50
N ASP A 73 11.31 10.89 7.89
CA ASP A 73 10.84 9.53 7.64
C ASP A 73 10.47 9.33 6.18
N THR A 74 10.90 8.18 5.65
CA THR A 74 10.51 7.73 4.32
C THR A 74 9.66 6.48 4.38
N ILE A 75 8.69 6.40 3.48
CA ILE A 75 7.96 5.18 3.17
C ILE A 75 8.53 4.55 1.91
N ARG A 76 8.73 3.24 1.90
CA ARG A 76 9.06 2.49 0.68
C ARG A 76 7.76 2.23 -0.08
N VAL A 77 7.82 2.35 -1.40
CA VAL A 77 6.72 2.08 -2.31
C VAL A 77 7.05 0.81 -3.07
N GLY A 78 6.13 -0.14 -3.05
CA GLY A 78 6.32 -1.43 -3.72
C GLY A 78 4.99 -2.08 -4.10
N MET A 79 5.11 -3.32 -4.57
CA MET A 79 3.96 -4.18 -4.88
C MET A 79 4.25 -5.63 -4.51
N VAL A 80 3.22 -6.38 -4.16
CA VAL A 80 3.26 -7.82 -3.96
C VAL A 80 2.86 -8.52 -5.25
N ASP A 81 3.66 -9.46 -5.74
CA ASP A 81 3.28 -10.38 -6.80
C ASP A 81 2.66 -11.65 -6.21
N THR A 82 1.34 -11.74 -6.25
CA THR A 82 0.60 -12.88 -5.69
C THR A 82 0.77 -14.18 -6.47
N ALA A 83 1.31 -14.11 -7.70
CA ALA A 83 1.61 -15.29 -8.51
C ALA A 83 3.08 -15.74 -8.40
N ASP A 84 3.95 -14.96 -7.73
CA ASP A 84 5.36 -15.29 -7.47
C ASP A 84 5.60 -15.39 -5.96
N ASN A 85 4.90 -16.32 -5.30
CA ASN A 85 5.07 -16.63 -3.87
C ASN A 85 4.98 -15.38 -2.95
N ASP A 86 4.08 -14.45 -3.27
CA ASP A 86 3.89 -13.18 -2.54
C ASP A 86 5.15 -12.33 -2.45
N LYS A 87 5.97 -12.37 -3.49
CA LYS A 87 7.20 -11.59 -3.53
C LYS A 87 6.90 -10.11 -3.51
N TRP A 88 7.48 -9.42 -2.52
CA TRP A 88 7.43 -7.96 -2.46
C TRP A 88 8.52 -7.36 -3.37
N ILE A 89 8.11 -6.44 -4.26
CA ILE A 89 8.93 -5.83 -5.29
C ILE A 89 9.05 -4.32 -5.00
N PRO A 90 10.26 -3.80 -4.74
CA PRO A 90 10.48 -2.36 -4.57
C PRO A 90 10.26 -1.62 -5.88
N LEU A 91 9.51 -0.51 -5.82
CA LEU A 91 9.33 0.43 -6.92
C LEU A 91 10.01 1.77 -6.66
N GLY A 92 10.04 2.22 -5.40
CA GLY A 92 10.67 3.48 -5.02
C GLY A 92 10.49 3.80 -3.54
N LYS A 93 10.58 5.09 -3.22
CA LYS A 93 10.31 5.63 -1.87
C LYS A 93 9.61 6.98 -1.97
N SER A 94 9.07 7.43 -0.84
CA SER A 94 8.54 8.77 -0.67
C SER A 94 8.89 9.34 0.69
N SER A 95 9.19 10.64 0.72
CA SER A 95 9.28 11.47 1.94
C SER A 95 8.07 12.37 2.13
N ALA A 96 7.08 12.30 1.23
CA ALA A 96 5.81 13.04 1.32
C ALA A 96 4.67 12.07 1.62
N TRP A 97 4.51 11.71 2.90
CA TRP A 97 3.49 10.75 3.32
C TRP A 97 2.94 11.04 4.72
N GLY A 98 1.78 10.46 5.02
CA GLY A 98 1.22 10.39 6.36
C GLY A 98 0.50 9.07 6.54
N TRP A 99 0.03 8.78 7.76
CA TRP A 99 -0.69 7.53 7.98
C TRP A 99 -1.96 7.50 7.12
N GLN A 100 -2.92 8.39 7.33
CA GLN A 100 -4.23 8.29 6.68
C GLN A 100 -4.16 8.11 5.14
N GLN A 101 -3.36 8.94 4.45
CA GLN A 101 -3.33 9.01 2.97
C GLN A 101 -2.18 8.22 2.34
N GLY A 102 -1.25 7.68 3.13
CA GLY A 102 0.04 7.23 2.63
C GLY A 102 0.75 8.35 1.85
N CYS A 103 1.28 8.02 0.67
CA CYS A 103 1.82 8.97 -0.31
C CYS A 103 0.90 9.11 -1.54
N MET A 104 -0.42 8.88 -1.38
CA MET A 104 -1.40 8.82 -2.48
C MET A 104 -1.11 7.72 -3.53
N LEU A 105 -0.39 6.67 -3.14
CA LEU A 105 -0.01 5.55 -4.01
C LEU A 105 -1.22 4.90 -4.69
N GLN A 106 -1.15 4.69 -6.01
CA GLN A 106 -2.16 3.93 -6.76
C GLN A 106 -1.67 3.51 -8.15
N TRP A 107 -2.35 2.55 -8.75
CA TRP A 107 -2.29 2.35 -10.20
C TRP A 107 -2.87 3.56 -10.93
N ARG A 108 -2.23 3.99 -12.02
CA ARG A 108 -2.74 5.05 -12.87
C ARG A 108 -3.97 4.52 -13.63
N PRO A 109 -5.15 5.16 -13.51
CA PRO A 109 -6.34 4.77 -14.27
C PRO A 109 -6.02 4.67 -15.77
N GLN A 110 -6.68 3.76 -16.50
CA GLN A 110 -6.44 3.57 -17.95
C GLN A 110 -4.99 3.21 -18.34
N SER A 111 -4.11 2.89 -17.38
CA SER A 111 -2.81 2.29 -17.64
C SER A 111 -2.80 0.83 -17.20
N ALA A 112 -2.09 -0.01 -17.96
CA ALA A 112 -1.91 -1.42 -17.64
C ALA A 112 -0.62 -1.71 -16.86
N SER A 113 0.24 -0.69 -16.63
CA SER A 113 1.57 -0.88 -16.04
C SER A 113 2.07 0.31 -15.23
N GLU A 114 1.37 1.44 -15.22
CA GLU A 114 1.87 2.62 -14.52
C GLU A 114 1.33 2.75 -13.11
N VAL A 115 2.24 3.04 -12.18
CA VAL A 115 1.97 3.34 -10.78
C VAL A 115 2.36 4.78 -10.51
N VAL A 116 1.58 5.47 -9.69
CA VAL A 116 1.82 6.87 -9.33
C VAL A 116 1.81 7.06 -7.81
N TRP A 117 2.68 7.94 -7.32
CA TRP A 117 2.69 8.37 -5.93
C TRP A 117 3.32 9.76 -5.78
N ASN A 118 2.95 10.47 -4.73
CA ASN A 118 3.55 11.76 -4.39
C ASN A 118 4.89 11.55 -3.67
N ASP A 119 5.84 12.44 -3.93
CA ASP A 119 7.10 12.52 -3.23
C ASP A 119 7.56 13.98 -3.10
N ARG A 120 8.71 14.20 -2.49
CA ARG A 120 9.39 15.47 -2.39
C ARG A 120 10.81 15.33 -2.94
N GLN A 121 11.22 16.28 -3.77
CA GLN A 121 12.58 16.42 -4.29
C GLN A 121 13.12 17.79 -3.86
N GLY A 122 14.05 17.80 -2.90
CA GLY A 122 14.46 19.03 -2.22
C GLY A 122 13.28 19.68 -1.51
N ASP A 123 12.97 20.93 -1.87
CA ASP A 123 11.84 21.69 -1.32
C ASP A 123 10.57 21.61 -2.18
N GLN A 124 10.56 20.78 -3.22
CA GLN A 124 9.44 20.67 -4.15
C GLN A 124 8.65 19.38 -3.98
N HIS A 125 7.33 19.50 -3.91
CA HIS A 125 6.42 18.36 -4.05
C HIS A 125 6.29 17.94 -5.52
N VAL A 126 6.39 16.64 -5.76
CA VAL A 126 6.37 16.04 -7.09
C VAL A 126 5.47 14.81 -7.11
N CYS A 127 5.02 14.42 -8.29
CA CYS A 127 4.43 13.13 -8.55
C CYS A 127 5.42 12.25 -9.30
N ARG A 128 5.63 11.03 -8.83
CA ARG A 128 6.39 10.00 -9.53
C ARG A 128 5.43 9.14 -10.34
N VAL A 129 5.83 8.82 -11.56
CA VAL A 129 5.11 7.92 -12.47
C VAL A 129 6.07 6.82 -12.88
N MET A 130 5.76 5.57 -12.56
CA MET A 130 6.63 4.41 -12.80
C MET A 130 5.92 3.40 -13.69
N ASP A 131 6.50 3.05 -14.84
CA ASP A 131 6.08 1.87 -15.59
C ASP A 131 6.76 0.62 -15.00
N VAL A 132 5.96 -0.28 -14.41
CA VAL A 132 6.49 -1.47 -13.72
C VAL A 132 7.02 -2.55 -14.65
N LYS A 133 6.64 -2.54 -15.94
CA LYS A 133 7.13 -3.50 -16.95
C LYS A 133 8.50 -3.08 -17.47
N GLN A 134 8.67 -1.78 -17.72
CA GLN A 134 9.91 -1.22 -18.23
C GLN A 134 10.88 -0.80 -17.12
N LYS A 135 10.42 -0.73 -15.86
CA LYS A 135 11.15 -0.21 -14.70
C LYS A 135 11.68 1.21 -14.93
N SER A 136 10.93 2.02 -15.68
CA SER A 136 11.27 3.41 -15.96
C SER A 136 10.40 4.33 -15.09
N CYS A 137 11.05 5.23 -14.36
CA CYS A 137 10.38 6.22 -13.52
C CYS A 137 10.53 7.61 -14.16
N GLY A 138 9.42 8.27 -14.48
CA GLY A 138 9.34 9.69 -14.80
C GLY A 138 8.85 10.51 -13.60
N ARG A 139 8.78 11.85 -13.77
CA ARG A 139 8.20 12.76 -12.76
C ARG A 139 7.25 13.75 -13.40
N CYS A 140 6.22 14.20 -12.69
CA CYS A 140 5.47 15.38 -13.05
C CYS A 140 5.58 16.43 -11.93
N HIS A 141 5.58 17.73 -12.28
CA HIS A 141 5.65 18.79 -11.27
C HIS A 141 4.32 18.92 -10.51
N GLY A 142 4.41 19.08 -9.19
CA GLY A 142 3.28 19.22 -8.28
C GLY A 142 2.76 17.87 -7.75
N PRO A 143 2.16 17.86 -6.55
CA PRO A 143 1.49 16.67 -6.04
C PRO A 143 0.17 16.45 -6.78
N PHE A 144 -0.27 15.20 -6.89
CA PHE A 144 -1.64 14.89 -7.29
C PHE A 144 -2.49 14.58 -6.07
N MET A 145 -3.75 15.01 -6.09
CA MET A 145 -4.74 14.63 -5.06
C MET A 145 -5.63 13.49 -5.55
N HIS A 146 -5.90 13.50 -6.85
CA HIS A 146 -6.72 12.53 -7.54
C HIS A 146 -6.10 12.29 -8.91
N SER A 147 -6.17 11.05 -9.39
CA SER A 147 -5.94 10.76 -10.80
C SER A 147 -7.26 10.31 -11.38
N ALA A 148 -7.78 11.04 -12.36
CA ALA A 148 -8.96 10.62 -13.09
C ALA A 148 -8.55 10.09 -14.46
N ALA A 149 -9.30 9.10 -14.93
CA ALA A 149 -9.39 8.80 -16.34
C ALA A 149 -9.94 10.02 -17.09
N MET A 150 -9.23 10.53 -18.10
CA MET A 150 -9.79 11.58 -18.96
C MET A 150 -10.59 10.93 -20.08
N ALA A 151 -11.65 11.62 -20.53
CA ALA A 151 -12.57 11.13 -21.57
C ALA A 151 -11.91 10.84 -22.94
N ASN A 152 -10.70 11.37 -23.18
CA ASN A 152 -9.95 11.18 -24.43
C ASN A 152 -9.01 9.96 -24.42
N GLY A 153 -9.15 9.06 -23.45
CA GLY A 153 -8.30 7.87 -23.32
C GLY A 153 -6.88 8.15 -22.80
N ARG A 154 -6.56 9.39 -22.40
CA ARG A 154 -5.30 9.73 -21.72
C ARG A 154 -5.56 9.97 -20.25
N SER A 155 -5.07 9.09 -19.37
CA SER A 155 -5.04 9.43 -17.95
C SER A 155 -3.85 10.35 -17.65
N ARG A 156 -4.11 11.44 -16.92
CA ARG A 156 -3.07 12.28 -16.33
C ARG A 156 -3.37 12.37 -14.84
N PRO A 157 -2.36 12.32 -13.95
CA PRO A 157 -2.60 12.73 -12.58
C PRO A 157 -3.13 14.17 -12.61
N ILE A 158 -4.20 14.45 -11.86
CA ILE A 158 -4.77 15.79 -11.83
C ILE A 158 -3.95 16.58 -10.81
N PHE A 159 -3.12 17.48 -11.32
CA PHE A 159 -2.27 18.38 -10.56
C PHE A 159 -3.02 19.65 -10.18
N HIS A 160 -2.60 20.29 -9.10
CA HIS A 160 -2.91 21.70 -8.88
C HIS A 160 -2.04 22.52 -9.85
N GLY A 161 -2.62 23.07 -10.92
CA GLY A 161 -1.91 23.87 -11.93
C GLY A 161 -1.51 23.11 -13.21
N SER A 162 -1.05 23.84 -14.23
CA SER A 162 -0.85 23.41 -15.63
C SER A 162 0.39 22.54 -15.90
N SER A 163 0.91 21.84 -14.89
CA SER A 163 2.20 21.14 -14.97
C SER A 163 2.12 19.82 -15.72
N GLY A 164 2.94 19.67 -16.77
CA GLY A 164 3.10 18.43 -17.54
C GLY A 164 4.09 17.45 -16.90
N CYS A 165 4.07 16.20 -17.38
CA CYS A 165 5.04 15.20 -16.99
C CYS A 165 6.36 15.39 -17.74
N VAL A 166 7.48 15.32 -17.02
CA VAL A 166 8.85 15.47 -17.52
C VAL A 166 9.57 14.12 -17.36
N PRO A 167 10.20 13.57 -18.41
CA PRO A 167 11.00 12.35 -18.29
C PRO A 167 12.09 12.49 -17.24
N ALA A 168 12.47 11.39 -16.57
CA ALA A 168 13.68 11.41 -15.74
C ALA A 168 14.88 11.68 -16.64
N THR A 169 15.46 12.87 -16.50
CA THR A 169 16.80 13.16 -17.02
C THR A 169 17.77 12.33 -16.21
N GLY A 170 18.44 11.37 -16.86
CA GLY A 170 19.51 10.61 -16.25
C GLY A 170 20.61 11.55 -15.78
N THR A 171 20.71 11.75 -14.47
CA THR A 171 21.90 12.25 -13.80
C THR A 171 22.21 11.26 -12.70
N SER A 172 23.16 10.37 -13.03
CA SER A 172 23.97 9.68 -12.03
C SER A 172 24.73 10.76 -11.25
N ASP A 173 24.55 10.77 -9.94
CA ASP A 173 25.52 11.24 -8.95
C ASP A 173 25.32 10.39 -7.68
#